data_AF-A0A4R7USH3-F1
#
_entry.id   AF-A0A4R7USH3-F1
#
_cell.length_a   1.000
_cell.length_b   1.000
_cell.length_c   1.000
_cell.angle_alpha   90.00
_cell.angle_beta   90.00
_cell.angle_gamma   90.00
#
_symmetry.space_group_name_H-M   'P 1'
#
loop_
_entity.id
_entity.type
_entity.pdbx_description
1 polymer ?
#
loop_
_entity_poly.entity_id
_entity_poly.type
_entity_poly.pdbx_seq_one_letter_code
_entity_poly.pdbx_strand_id
1 'polypeptide(L)'
;MFTECHSGDLDDDDHTLVIDSLGEEPGSGSVDLAGLACLLDGLDTPQSVVAKMNNTRALDGMVSASWGEFDASWTYHPDNGLDVIITQS
;
A
#
# COMPACT_ATOMS: atom_id res chain seq x y z
N MET A 1 -8.21 10.87 -18.86
CA MET A 1 -7.01 10.08 -19.17
C MET A 1 -6.63 9.45 -17.85
N PHE A 2 -6.89 8.16 -17.67
CA PHE A 2 -6.51 7.48 -16.43
C PHE A 2 -5.00 7.30 -16.50
N THR A 3 -4.28 7.82 -15.53
CA THR A 3 -2.85 7.57 -15.38
C THR A 3 -2.71 6.11 -14.98
N GLU A 4 -2.09 5.28 -15.82
CA GLU A 4 -1.69 3.94 -15.41
C GLU A 4 -0.59 4.07 -14.35
N CYS A 5 -0.87 3.63 -13.13
CA CYS A 5 0.11 3.57 -12.06
C CYS A 5 1.13 2.47 -12.40
N HIS A 6 2.36 2.84 -12.74
CA HIS A 6 3.44 1.89 -13.01
C HIS A 6 4.25 1.66 -11.73
N SER A 7 3.61 1.13 -10.69
CA SER A 7 4.21 0.94 -9.36
C SER A 7 3.58 -0.28 -8.67
N GLY A 8 4.31 -0.88 -7.73
CA GLY A 8 3.90 -2.10 -7.06
C GLY A 8 4.07 -3.35 -7.92
N ASP A 9 3.93 -4.51 -7.29
CA ASP A 9 4.09 -5.82 -7.91
C ASP A 9 2.77 -6.58 -7.83
N LEU A 10 2.33 -7.12 -8.97
CA LEU A 10 1.19 -8.03 -9.05
C LEU A 10 1.67 -9.48 -8.95
N ASP A 11 0.95 -10.28 -8.17
CA ASP A 11 1.18 -11.71 -8.00
C ASP A 11 -0.16 -12.45 -7.93
N ASP A 12 -0.11 -13.78 -7.82
CA ASP A 12 -1.28 -14.67 -7.72
C ASP A 12 -2.31 -14.43 -8.85
N ASP A 13 -1.85 -14.50 -10.10
CA ASP A 13 -2.68 -14.23 -11.30
C ASP A 13 -3.39 -12.86 -11.22
N ASP A 14 -2.66 -11.83 -10.78
CA ASP A 14 -3.12 -10.44 -10.58
C ASP A 14 -4.18 -10.26 -9.48
N HIS A 15 -4.37 -11.24 -8.59
CA HIS A 15 -5.30 -11.12 -7.44
C HIS A 15 -4.61 -10.60 -6.17
N THR A 16 -3.28 -10.48 -6.18
CA THR A 16 -2.50 -9.92 -5.08
C THR A 16 -1.68 -8.73 -5.58
N LEU A 17 -1.80 -7.58 -4.92
CA LEU A 17 -0.94 -6.41 -5.11
C LEU A 17 -0.04 -6.23 -3.90
N VAL A 18 1.27 -6.22 -4.12
CA VAL A 18 2.28 -5.90 -3.12
C VAL A 18 2.83 -4.50 -3.39
N ILE A 19 2.82 -3.66 -2.37
CA ILE A 19 3.34 -2.29 -2.44
C ILE A 19 4.44 -2.15 -1.40
N ASP A 20 5.68 -2.02 -1.86
CA ASP A 20 6.86 -1.78 -1.04
C ASP A 20 7.30 -0.33 -1.25
N SER A 21 6.93 0.55 -0.32
CA SER A 21 7.13 2.00 -0.48
C SER A 21 8.46 2.48 0.09
N LEU A 22 9.00 3.56 -0.47
CA LEU A 22 10.29 4.10 -0.04
C LEU A 22 10.28 4.52 1.44
N GLY A 23 11.30 4.09 2.17
CA GLY A 23 11.64 4.55 3.52
C GLY A 23 12.89 5.43 3.54
N GLU A 24 13.43 5.66 4.74
CA GLU A 24 14.63 6.46 4.97
C GLU A 24 15.93 5.70 4.65
N GLU A 25 15.94 4.36 4.74
CA GLU A 25 17.13 3.56 4.46
C GLU A 25 17.39 3.43 2.96
N PRO A 26 18.64 3.60 2.49
CA PRO A 26 18.98 3.39 1.09
C PRO A 26 18.65 1.97 0.63
N GLY A 27 17.82 1.85 -0.41
CA GLY A 27 17.37 0.57 -0.95
C GLY A 27 16.12 0.00 -0.29
N SER A 28 15.47 0.74 0.61
CA SER A 28 14.09 0.45 1.03
C SER A 28 13.12 0.75 -0.10
N GLY A 29 12.21 -0.18 -0.37
CA GLY A 29 11.13 -0.04 -1.32
C GLY A 29 11.48 0.37 -2.74
N SER A 30 10.42 0.50 -3.52
CA SER A 30 10.49 0.97 -4.91
C SER A 30 9.36 1.95 -5.25
N VAL A 31 8.31 1.99 -4.43
CA VAL A 31 7.13 2.82 -4.66
C VAL A 31 7.24 4.14 -3.91
N ASP A 32 7.31 5.26 -4.64
CA ASP A 32 7.27 6.57 -4.01
C ASP A 32 5.85 6.94 -3.55
N LEU A 33 5.74 8.06 -2.82
CA LEU A 33 4.44 8.52 -2.28
C LEU A 33 3.41 8.81 -3.39
N ALA A 34 3.86 9.23 -4.57
CA ALA A 34 2.96 9.49 -5.70
C ALA A 34 2.44 8.18 -6.31
N GLY A 35 3.30 7.16 -6.43
CA GLY A 35 2.93 5.82 -6.86
C GLY A 35 1.97 5.15 -5.87
N LEU A 36 2.26 5.22 -4.57
CA LEU A 36 1.38 4.71 -3.51
C LEU A 36 0.00 5.39 -3.58
N ALA A 37 -0.04 6.73 -3.69
CA ALA A 37 -1.30 7.46 -3.82
C ALA A 37 -2.06 7.08 -5.09
N CYS A 38 -1.37 6.89 -6.22
CA CYS A 38 -1.95 6.45 -7.49
C CYS A 38 -2.62 5.07 -7.34
N LEU A 39 -1.92 4.11 -6.73
CA LEU A 39 -2.43 2.75 -6.53
C LEU A 39 -3.66 2.73 -5.61
N LEU A 40 -3.60 3.45 -4.48
CA LEU A 40 -4.73 3.51 -3.54
C LEU A 40 -5.96 4.20 -4.14
N ASP A 41 -5.77 5.24 -4.95
CA ASP A 41 -6.84 5.91 -5.71
C ASP A 41 -7.45 4.98 -6.77
N GLY A 42 -6.61 4.24 -7.51
CA GLY A 42 -7.06 3.27 -8.51
C GLY A 42 -7.86 2.10 -7.94
N LEU A 43 -7.67 1.78 -6.66
CA LEU A 43 -8.44 0.77 -5.92
C LEU A 43 -9.66 1.34 -5.19
N ASP A 44 -10.02 2.61 -5.44
CA ASP A 44 -11.10 3.33 -4.78
C ASP A 44 -11.01 3.24 -3.24
N THR A 45 -9.78 3.29 -2.69
CA THR A 45 -9.53 3.08 -1.26
C THR A 45 -10.23 4.17 -0.43
N PRO A 46 -11.10 3.82 0.55
CA PRO A 46 -11.80 4.82 1.33
C PRO A 46 -10.84 5.73 2.10
N GLN A 47 -11.18 7.01 2.21
CA GLN A 47 -10.36 7.98 2.96
C GLN A 47 -10.12 7.59 4.42
N SER A 48 -11.03 6.80 5.03
CA SER A 48 -10.83 6.24 6.37
C SER A 48 -9.68 5.22 6.42
N VAL A 49 -9.50 4.42 5.38
CA VAL A 49 -8.41 3.44 5.24
C VAL A 49 -7.09 4.18 4.98
N VAL A 50 -7.08 5.15 4.07
CA VAL A 50 -5.91 6.03 3.83
C VAL A 50 -5.49 6.75 5.11
N ALA A 51 -6.46 7.32 5.85
CA ALA A 51 -6.18 7.95 7.14
C ALA A 51 -5.62 6.96 8.17
N LYS A 52 -6.07 5.71 8.16
CA LYS A 52 -5.53 4.65 9.03
C LYS A 52 -4.08 4.32 8.67
N MET A 53 -3.76 4.18 7.38
CA MET A 53 -2.38 4.00 6.90
C MET A 53 -1.48 5.17 7.35
N ASN A 54 -1.90 6.42 7.10
CA ASN A 54 -1.16 7.63 7.49
C ASN A 54 -0.90 7.77 9.00
N ASN A 55 -1.74 7.15 9.85
CA ASN A 55 -1.58 7.19 11.31
C ASN A 55 -0.94 5.92 11.88
N THR A 56 -0.56 4.97 11.03
CA THR A 56 0.09 3.73 11.48
C THR A 56 1.53 4.05 11.89
N ARG A 57 1.92 3.59 13.08
CA ARG A 57 3.27 3.74 13.60
C ARG A 57 3.96 2.38 13.60
N ALA A 58 5.30 2.39 13.62
CA ALA A 58 6.09 1.17 13.71
C ALA A 58 5.70 0.23 14.88
N LEU A 59 5.29 0.82 16.00
CA LEU A 59 4.90 0.07 17.19
C LEU A 59 3.51 -0.58 17.10
N ASP A 60 2.69 -0.19 16.12
CA ASP A 60 1.34 -0.73 15.94
C ASP A 60 1.38 -2.13 15.29
N GLY A 61 2.52 -2.52 14.70
CA GLY A 61 2.69 -3.80 14.04
C GLY A 61 1.86 -3.91 12.76
N MET A 62 1.39 -5.11 12.45
CA MET A 62 0.54 -5.35 11.29
C MET A 62 -0.87 -4.82 11.54
N VAL A 63 -1.33 -3.97 10.63
CA VAL A 63 -2.67 -3.37 10.62
C VAL A 63 -3.42 -3.88 9.39
N SER A 64 -4.74 -4.06 9.50
CA SER A 64 -5.57 -4.49 8.38
C SER A 64 -6.81 -3.62 8.19
N ALA A 65 -7.36 -3.62 6.97
CA ALA A 65 -8.65 -3.04 6.63
C ALA A 65 -9.22 -3.72 5.37
N SER A 66 -10.53 -3.63 5.19
CA SER A 66 -11.22 -4.18 4.02
C SER A 66 -12.19 -3.14 3.45
N TRP A 67 -12.36 -3.13 2.13
CA TRP A 67 -13.33 -2.30 1.43
C TRP A 67 -13.71 -2.93 0.10
N GLY A 68 -14.99 -2.87 -0.27
CA GLY A 68 -15.47 -3.52 -1.48
C GLY A 68 -15.14 -5.02 -1.47
N GLU A 69 -14.34 -5.43 -2.45
CA GLU A 69 -13.81 -6.79 -2.65
C GLU A 69 -12.36 -6.96 -2.20
N PHE A 70 -11.75 -5.92 -1.65
CA PHE A 70 -10.34 -5.90 -1.26
C PHE A 70 -10.16 -6.07 0.25
N ASP A 71 -9.17 -6.90 0.59
CA ASP A 71 -8.60 -7.01 1.92
C ASP A 71 -7.15 -6.52 1.87
N ALA A 72 -6.79 -5.59 2.76
CA ALA A 72 -5.44 -5.07 2.86
C ALA A 72 -4.86 -5.33 4.25
N SER A 73 -3.56 -5.60 4.28
CA SER A 73 -2.75 -5.59 5.48
C SER A 73 -1.46 -4.82 5.23
N TRP A 74 -0.97 -4.11 6.24
CA TRP A 74 0.26 -3.35 6.12
C TRP A 74 1.03 -3.24 7.43
N THR A 75 2.32 -2.98 7.29
CA THR A 75 3.21 -2.50 8.34
C THR A 75 3.83 -1.17 7.92
N TYR A 76 4.31 -0.40 8.90
CA TYR A 76 5.07 0.81 8.61
C TYR A 76 6.33 0.83 9.48
N HIS A 77 7.46 1.25 8.91
CA HIS A 77 8.62 1.71 9.67
C HIS A 77 9.27 2.88 8.92
N PRO A 78 9.73 3.96 9.58
CA PRO A 78 10.39 5.06 8.88
C PRO A 78 11.52 4.59 7.94
N ASP A 79 12.37 3.67 8.41
CA ASP A 79 13.47 3.09 7.63
C ASP A 79 13.01 2.34 6.38
N ASN A 80 11.90 1.60 6.46
CA ASN A 80 11.46 0.69 5.39
C ASN A 80 10.36 1.28 4.51
N GLY A 81 9.63 2.27 4.99
CA GLY A 81 8.40 2.75 4.40
C GLY A 81 7.16 2.00 4.89
N LEU A 82 6.07 2.16 4.14
CA LEU A 82 4.82 1.41 4.26
C LEU A 82 4.87 0.17 3.35
N ASP A 83 4.72 -1.01 3.94
CA ASP A 83 4.64 -2.28 3.22
C ASP A 83 3.19 -2.73 3.21
N VAL A 84 2.58 -2.85 2.04
CA VAL A 84 1.16 -3.17 1.89
C VAL A 84 0.99 -4.45 1.07
N ILE A 85 0.12 -5.33 1.52
CA ILE A 85 -0.40 -6.46 0.75
C ILE A 85 -1.91 -6.25 0.61
N ILE A 86 -2.41 -6.28 -0.62
CA ILE A 86 -3.82 -6.19 -0.94
C ILE A 86 -4.21 -7.42 -1.74
N THR A 87 -5.29 -8.09 -1.34
CA THR A 87 -5.85 -9.24 -2.06
C THR A 87 -7.28 -8.94 -2.48
N GLN A 88 -7.66 -9.38 -3.68
CA GLN A 88 -9.03 -9.39 -4.17
C GLN A 88 -9.69 -10.75 -3.87
N SER A 89 -10.87 -10.74 -3.24
CA SER A 89 -11.66 -11.94 -2.93
C SER A 89 -12.66 -12.33 -4.01
#